data_AF-A0A934BDC7-F1
#
_entry.id   AF-A0A934BDC7-F1
#
_cell.length_a   1.000
_cell.length_b   1.000
_cell.length_c   1.000
_cell.angle_alpha   90.00
_cell.angle_beta   90.00
_cell.angle_gamma   90.00
#
_symmetry.space_group_name_H-M   'P 1'
#
loop_
_entity.id
_entity.type
_entity.pdbx_description
1 polymer ?
#
loop_
_entity_poly.entity_id
_entity_poly.type
_entity_poly.pdbx_seq_one_letter_code
_entity_poly.pdbx_strand_id
1 'polypeptide(L)'
;MSQDQSGRRVMAIAPMPPEKSAYALARYSRSPDSIEQSIRWVHGHSSEKFWDQFYFDYGHASIADLGHVIICFEEISELAAIRLEDEPLWDGQAKSSRYQNFASSRWFVPGQIRGSETEAVYEGILRSLSEIYRLLHDPLIAYLSERDPRPESMKPADYQRTIAARAFDVTRYLLPLAAKTNVGQVVSIRTLEKQITRLLSSQLPELRAIGEDLKEACQRPPVNLWGELCGQTAGLSDPLAPTLARHATANTYQESVYSDLARHAKEVLRGAGLDQPENWGTVESVELIEPHHPLDEIVATLLYRVSQAPYRKVLEVVKEWSDKEKHATIEVATRQRGPYDELIKEFRSGYAFNFDILMDIGAWRDMHRHRRCQQVQQNFTTIHGYDVPPQLIEAGLDQEYRQAMDAV
;
A
#
# COMPACT_ATOMS: atom_id res chain seq x y z
N MET A 1 -21.16 -44.24 13.94
CA MET A 1 -20.88 -42.82 14.25
C MET A 1 -21.36 -42.57 15.66
N SER A 2 -20.45 -42.29 16.59
CA SER A 2 -20.68 -42.33 18.03
C SER A 2 -21.61 -41.21 18.52
N GLN A 3 -22.33 -41.49 19.59
CA GLN A 3 -23.25 -40.62 20.33
C GLN A 3 -22.52 -39.50 21.11
N ASP A 4 -21.60 -38.76 20.48
CA ASP A 4 -20.76 -37.75 21.14
C ASP A 4 -21.11 -36.30 20.70
N GLN A 5 -22.38 -36.05 20.39
CA GLN A 5 -22.90 -34.74 19.94
C GLN A 5 -23.81 -34.03 20.97
N SER A 6 -23.81 -34.41 22.25
CA SER A 6 -24.67 -33.71 23.22
C SER A 6 -23.99 -32.43 23.73
N GLY A 7 -24.20 -31.31 23.03
CA GLY A 7 -23.94 -29.95 23.53
C GLY A 7 -23.18 -28.99 22.62
N ARG A 8 -22.59 -29.47 21.50
CA ARG A 8 -21.81 -28.61 20.59
C ARG A 8 -22.73 -27.73 19.74
N ARG A 9 -22.58 -26.40 19.85
CA ARG A 9 -23.23 -25.42 18.97
C ARG A 9 -22.16 -24.71 18.15
N VAL A 10 -22.30 -24.72 16.82
CA VAL A 10 -21.47 -23.94 15.88
C VAL A 10 -22.42 -23.01 15.12
N MET A 11 -22.13 -21.72 15.13
CA MET A 11 -23.00 -20.70 14.52
C MET A 11 -22.16 -19.61 13.85
N ALA A 12 -22.68 -19.08 12.74
CA ALA A 12 -22.19 -17.85 12.13
C ALA A 12 -23.07 -16.69 12.60
N ILE A 13 -22.45 -15.55 12.89
CA ILE A 13 -23.15 -14.32 13.31
C ILE A 13 -23.24 -13.39 12.10
N ALA A 14 -24.41 -12.81 11.87
CA ALA A 14 -24.61 -11.81 10.83
C ALA A 14 -23.77 -10.54 11.10
N PRO A 15 -23.48 -9.73 10.08
CA PRO A 15 -22.74 -8.47 10.28
C PRO A 15 -23.40 -7.58 11.35
N MET A 16 -22.56 -6.95 12.17
CA MET A 16 -22.96 -6.00 13.21
C MET A 16 -21.90 -4.89 13.29
N PRO A 17 -22.19 -3.73 13.92
CA PRO A 17 -21.22 -2.65 14.03
C PRO A 17 -19.87 -3.17 14.59
N PRO A 18 -18.73 -2.86 13.94
CA PRO A 18 -17.42 -3.46 14.25
C PRO A 18 -17.02 -3.36 15.72
N GLU A 19 -17.19 -2.18 16.32
CA GLU A 19 -16.88 -1.96 17.73
C GLU A 19 -17.76 -2.81 18.67
N LYS A 20 -19.05 -2.98 18.33
CA LYS A 20 -19.97 -3.83 19.10
C LYS A 20 -19.63 -5.31 18.91
N SER A 21 -19.17 -5.70 17.71
CA SER A 21 -18.72 -7.07 17.41
C SER A 21 -17.54 -7.46 18.29
N ALA A 22 -16.52 -6.60 18.30
CA ALA A 22 -15.34 -6.78 19.12
C ALA A 22 -15.67 -6.82 20.62
N TYR A 23 -16.57 -5.95 21.11
CA TYR A 23 -17.01 -5.99 22.50
C TYR A 23 -17.76 -7.31 22.82
N ALA A 24 -18.71 -7.72 21.98
CA ALA A 24 -19.47 -8.94 22.20
C ALA A 24 -18.57 -10.19 22.26
N LEU A 25 -17.57 -10.27 21.37
CA LEU A 25 -16.61 -11.38 21.34
C LEU A 25 -15.61 -11.33 22.50
N ALA A 26 -15.16 -10.14 22.91
CA ALA A 26 -14.33 -9.98 24.10
C ALA A 26 -15.06 -10.41 25.37
N ARG A 27 -16.35 -10.05 25.50
CA ARG A 27 -17.21 -10.51 26.60
C ARG A 27 -17.43 -12.02 26.54
N TYR A 28 -17.74 -12.56 25.36
CA TYR A 28 -17.97 -13.99 25.15
C TYR A 28 -16.76 -14.85 25.58
N SER A 29 -15.53 -14.34 25.39
CA SER A 29 -14.32 -15.02 25.85
C SER A 29 -14.10 -14.97 27.37
N ARG A 30 -14.79 -14.09 28.11
CA ARG A 30 -14.50 -13.76 29.52
C ARG A 30 -15.70 -13.90 30.45
N SER A 31 -16.87 -14.32 29.95
CA SER A 31 -18.06 -14.61 30.74
C SER A 31 -18.60 -16.01 30.42
N PRO A 32 -19.39 -16.62 31.32
CA PRO A 32 -20.07 -17.89 31.03
C PRO A 32 -21.25 -17.74 30.06
N ASP A 33 -21.53 -16.52 29.58
CA ASP A 33 -22.64 -16.24 28.68
C ASP A 33 -22.38 -16.86 27.30
N SER A 34 -23.43 -17.32 26.63
CA SER A 34 -23.39 -17.59 25.19
C SER A 34 -23.16 -16.31 24.37
N ILE A 35 -22.77 -16.45 23.11
CA ILE A 35 -22.60 -15.29 22.22
C ILE A 35 -23.92 -14.51 22.02
N GLU A 36 -25.07 -15.19 21.95
CA GLU A 36 -26.38 -14.52 21.88
C GLU A 36 -26.67 -13.68 23.13
N GLN A 37 -26.35 -14.19 24.32
CA GLN A 37 -26.47 -13.44 25.58
C GLN A 37 -25.49 -12.26 25.62
N SER A 38 -24.25 -12.44 25.16
CA SER A 38 -23.26 -11.37 25.05
C SER A 38 -23.72 -10.26 24.10
N ILE A 39 -24.28 -10.60 22.93
CA ILE A 39 -24.81 -9.62 21.97
C ILE A 39 -25.99 -8.85 22.56
N ARG A 40 -26.95 -9.53 23.20
CA ARG A 40 -28.08 -8.86 23.86
C ARG A 40 -27.62 -7.89 24.94
N TRP A 41 -26.62 -8.29 25.72
CA TRP A 41 -26.03 -7.42 26.73
C TRP A 41 -25.37 -6.20 26.07
N VAL A 42 -24.48 -6.40 25.09
CA VAL A 42 -23.76 -5.29 24.42
C VAL A 42 -24.72 -4.34 23.70
N HIS A 43 -25.79 -4.84 23.09
CA HIS A 43 -26.81 -4.00 22.47
C HIS A 43 -27.45 -2.99 23.45
N GLY A 44 -27.58 -3.36 24.73
CA GLY A 44 -28.14 -2.48 25.77
C GLY A 44 -27.12 -1.59 26.49
N HIS A 45 -25.83 -1.67 26.16
CA HIS A 45 -24.76 -0.95 26.86
C HIS A 45 -23.92 -0.11 25.89
N SER A 46 -23.38 1.02 26.39
CA SER A 46 -22.44 1.81 25.60
C SER A 46 -21.15 1.03 25.37
N SER A 47 -20.67 1.01 24.12
CA SER A 47 -19.38 0.43 23.76
C SER A 47 -18.23 1.40 24.01
N GLU A 48 -18.48 2.72 24.00
CA GLU A 48 -17.44 3.75 24.14
C GLU A 48 -16.65 3.62 25.45
N LYS A 49 -17.35 3.53 26.60
CA LYS A 49 -16.70 3.33 27.90
C LYS A 49 -15.85 2.05 27.97
N PHE A 50 -16.25 1.01 27.24
CA PHE A 50 -15.50 -0.23 27.18
C PHE A 50 -14.20 -0.04 26.38
N TRP A 51 -14.27 0.67 25.25
CA TRP A 51 -13.09 0.99 24.45
C TRP A 51 -12.10 1.87 25.21
N ASP A 52 -12.55 2.95 25.83
CA ASP A 52 -11.70 3.83 26.64
C ASP A 52 -10.95 3.04 27.71
N GLN A 53 -11.69 2.24 28.50
CA GLN A 53 -11.11 1.50 29.62
C GLN A 53 -10.17 0.36 29.19
N PHE A 54 -10.58 -0.47 28.23
CA PHE A 54 -9.86 -1.72 27.96
C PHE A 54 -8.88 -1.63 26.80
N TYR A 55 -9.18 -0.80 25.80
CA TYR A 55 -8.30 -0.62 24.65
C TYR A 55 -7.26 0.47 24.93
N PHE A 56 -7.70 1.68 25.24
CA PHE A 56 -6.82 2.85 25.35
C PHE A 56 -6.08 2.90 26.71
N ASP A 57 -6.78 2.68 27.82
CA ASP A 57 -6.15 2.74 29.15
C ASP A 57 -5.35 1.48 29.50
N TYR A 58 -5.92 0.28 29.22
CA TYR A 58 -5.31 -1.01 29.62
C TYR A 58 -4.37 -1.61 28.56
N GLY A 59 -4.42 -1.14 27.31
CA GLY A 59 -3.56 -1.62 26.22
C GLY A 59 -3.93 -3.00 25.65
N HIS A 60 -5.18 -3.47 25.80
CA HIS A 60 -5.62 -4.75 25.22
C HIS A 60 -5.95 -4.63 23.71
N ALA A 61 -4.96 -4.26 22.92
CA ALA A 61 -5.16 -3.87 21.52
C ALA A 61 -5.74 -4.98 20.62
N SER A 62 -5.55 -6.26 20.95
CA SER A 62 -6.10 -7.38 20.18
C SER A 62 -7.64 -7.44 20.14
N ILE A 63 -8.34 -6.75 21.05
CA ILE A 63 -9.82 -6.71 21.02
C ILE A 63 -10.29 -6.05 19.72
N ALA A 64 -9.57 -5.04 19.22
CA ALA A 64 -9.87 -4.37 17.96
C ALA A 64 -9.67 -5.26 16.72
N ASP A 65 -9.00 -6.40 16.84
CA ASP A 65 -8.88 -7.36 15.73
C ASP A 65 -10.19 -8.12 15.47
N LEU A 66 -11.15 -8.06 16.40
CA LEU A 66 -12.43 -8.78 16.33
C LEU A 66 -13.54 -7.97 15.62
N GLY A 67 -13.28 -6.71 15.25
CA GLY A 67 -14.16 -5.86 14.47
C GLY A 67 -13.54 -5.58 13.10
N HIS A 68 -14.32 -5.68 12.02
CA HIS A 68 -13.84 -5.46 10.65
C HIS A 68 -14.72 -4.44 9.93
N VAL A 69 -14.10 -3.61 9.10
CA VAL A 69 -14.78 -2.64 8.24
C VAL A 69 -14.56 -2.97 6.77
N ILE A 70 -15.50 -2.54 5.93
CA ILE A 70 -15.34 -2.48 4.49
C ILE A 70 -15.20 -1.01 4.11
N ILE A 71 -14.12 -0.65 3.44
CA ILE A 71 -13.84 0.73 3.02
C ILE A 71 -13.52 0.74 1.53
N CYS A 72 -14.15 1.67 0.80
CA CYS A 72 -13.87 1.91 -0.61
C CYS A 72 -13.22 3.28 -0.76
N PHE A 73 -12.09 3.32 -1.45
CA PHE A 73 -11.42 4.53 -1.90
C PHE A 73 -11.67 4.69 -3.39
N GLU A 74 -12.16 5.86 -3.79
CA GLU A 74 -12.46 6.19 -5.18
C GLU A 74 -11.73 7.47 -5.59
N GLU A 75 -11.27 7.52 -6.83
CA GLU A 75 -10.58 8.68 -7.41
C GLU A 75 -9.32 9.12 -6.60
N ILE A 76 -8.62 8.17 -5.97
CA ILE A 76 -7.30 8.40 -5.36
C ILE A 76 -6.18 8.20 -6.39
N SER A 77 -5.01 8.79 -6.20
CA SER A 77 -3.88 8.50 -7.11
C SER A 77 -3.38 7.06 -6.98
N GLU A 78 -2.77 6.54 -8.04
CA GLU A 78 -2.03 5.26 -8.01
C GLU A 78 -0.91 5.28 -6.97
N LEU A 79 -0.24 6.41 -6.74
CA LEU A 79 0.71 6.54 -5.63
C LEU A 79 0.05 6.29 -4.28
N ALA A 80 -1.14 6.87 -4.06
CA ALA A 80 -1.88 6.69 -2.82
C ALA A 80 -2.35 5.24 -2.64
N ALA A 81 -2.84 4.60 -3.70
CA ALA A 81 -3.19 3.19 -3.70
C ALA A 81 -2.01 2.31 -3.30
N ILE A 82 -0.84 2.48 -3.93
CA ILE A 82 0.38 1.71 -3.57
C ILE A 82 0.72 1.85 -2.08
N ARG A 83 0.52 3.03 -1.49
CA ARG A 83 0.82 3.28 -0.07
C ARG A 83 -0.24 2.73 0.89
N LEU A 84 -1.50 2.64 0.45
CA LEU A 84 -2.57 1.95 1.19
C LEU A 84 -2.31 0.44 1.19
N GLU A 85 -1.94 -0.11 0.02
CA GLU A 85 -1.75 -1.54 -0.21
C GLU A 85 -0.47 -2.12 0.43
N ASP A 86 0.51 -1.27 0.80
CA ASP A 86 1.72 -1.65 1.55
C ASP A 86 1.41 -2.17 2.97
N GLU A 87 0.16 -2.06 3.43
CA GLU A 87 -0.31 -2.76 4.63
C GLU A 87 -0.31 -4.29 4.37
N PRO A 88 0.31 -5.12 5.21
CA PRO A 88 0.20 -6.58 5.05
C PRO A 88 -1.08 -7.17 5.65
N LEU A 89 -1.72 -6.50 6.61
CA LEU A 89 -2.85 -7.03 7.41
C LEU A 89 -4.22 -6.53 6.94
N TRP A 90 -4.51 -6.63 5.64
CA TRP A 90 -5.81 -6.28 5.05
C TRP A 90 -6.20 -7.29 3.96
N ASP A 91 -7.44 -7.27 3.51
CA ASP A 91 -7.90 -7.99 2.31
C ASP A 91 -8.52 -7.00 1.33
N GLY A 92 -8.32 -7.16 0.02
CA GLY A 92 -8.95 -6.25 -0.92
C GLY A 92 -8.49 -6.36 -2.37
N GLN A 93 -8.96 -5.42 -3.17
CA GLN A 93 -8.79 -5.38 -4.63
C GLN A 93 -8.68 -3.93 -5.10
N ALA A 94 -7.77 -3.70 -6.04
CA ALA A 94 -7.63 -2.43 -6.73
C ALA A 94 -8.21 -2.48 -8.15
N LYS A 95 -8.56 -1.32 -8.70
CA LYS A 95 -8.91 -1.17 -10.10
C LYS A 95 -7.76 -1.69 -10.96
N SER A 96 -8.03 -2.70 -11.80
CA SER A 96 -6.96 -3.37 -12.53
C SER A 96 -6.58 -2.62 -13.81
N SER A 97 -5.33 -2.17 -13.89
CA SER A 97 -4.74 -1.59 -15.10
C SER A 97 -4.60 -2.59 -16.27
N ARG A 98 -4.79 -3.89 -16.03
CA ARG A 98 -4.84 -4.93 -17.07
C ARG A 98 -6.20 -5.04 -17.76
N TYR A 99 -7.28 -4.68 -17.05
CA TYR A 99 -8.64 -4.98 -17.50
C TYR A 99 -9.49 -3.73 -17.67
N GLN A 100 -9.04 -2.59 -17.16
CA GLN A 100 -9.76 -1.34 -17.25
C GLN A 100 -8.89 -0.30 -17.94
N ASN A 101 -9.53 0.55 -18.73
CA ASN A 101 -8.85 1.67 -19.35
C ASN A 101 -8.60 2.77 -18.31
N PHE A 102 -7.34 3.16 -18.14
CA PHE A 102 -6.91 4.26 -17.28
C PHE A 102 -6.69 5.58 -18.01
N ALA A 103 -6.98 5.64 -19.31
CA ALA A 103 -6.98 6.90 -20.06
C ALA A 103 -7.98 7.85 -19.41
N SER A 104 -7.44 8.88 -18.77
CA SER A 104 -8.19 9.91 -18.07
C SER A 104 -7.70 11.27 -18.58
N SER A 105 -8.54 12.29 -18.43
CA SER A 105 -8.11 13.69 -18.49
C SER A 105 -7.93 14.31 -17.11
N ARG A 106 -8.21 13.53 -16.05
CA ARG A 106 -8.14 13.93 -14.65
C ARG A 106 -7.05 13.16 -13.93
N TRP A 107 -6.16 13.90 -13.30
CA TRP A 107 -4.99 13.42 -12.56
C TRP A 107 -5.03 13.96 -11.15
N PHE A 108 -4.29 13.34 -10.25
CA PHE A 108 -3.93 14.04 -9.03
C PHE A 108 -2.90 15.14 -9.35
N VAL A 109 -3.21 16.38 -8.98
CA VAL A 109 -2.29 17.52 -9.07
C VAL A 109 -1.99 18.00 -7.65
N PRO A 110 -0.72 17.94 -7.19
CA PRO A 110 -0.34 18.44 -5.87
C PRO A 110 -0.71 19.91 -5.68
N GLY A 111 -1.29 20.26 -4.53
CA GLY A 111 -1.72 21.63 -4.24
C GLY A 111 -0.57 22.66 -4.34
N GLN A 112 0.66 22.25 -4.04
CA GLN A 112 1.85 23.11 -4.04
C GLN A 112 2.25 23.64 -5.41
N ILE A 113 1.88 22.96 -6.49
CA ILE A 113 2.23 23.38 -7.86
C ILE A 113 1.09 24.12 -8.55
N ARG A 114 -0.11 24.16 -7.97
CA ARG A 114 -1.28 24.79 -8.61
C ARG A 114 -1.05 26.27 -8.90
N GLY A 115 -1.44 26.71 -10.09
CA GLY A 115 -1.25 28.05 -10.62
C GLY A 115 0.18 28.39 -11.03
N SER A 116 1.10 27.41 -11.06
CA SER A 116 2.52 27.64 -11.40
C SER A 116 2.88 27.12 -12.80
N GLU A 117 4.01 27.57 -13.34
CA GLU A 117 4.58 27.00 -14.57
C GLU A 117 4.86 25.50 -14.43
N THR A 118 5.21 25.04 -13.21
CA THR A 118 5.41 23.62 -12.91
C THR A 118 4.12 22.81 -13.09
N GLU A 119 2.93 23.36 -12.77
CA GLU A 119 1.66 22.67 -13.05
C GLU A 119 1.45 22.51 -14.56
N ALA A 120 1.73 23.54 -15.36
CA ALA A 120 1.60 23.45 -16.81
C ALA A 120 2.53 22.39 -17.43
N VAL A 121 3.79 22.33 -16.97
CA VAL A 121 4.75 21.29 -17.39
C VAL A 121 4.27 19.91 -16.95
N TYR A 122 3.87 19.77 -15.69
CA TYR A 122 3.37 18.52 -15.12
C TYR A 122 2.15 17.99 -15.89
N GLU A 123 1.13 18.82 -16.11
CA GLU A 123 -0.05 18.42 -16.86
C GLU A 123 0.25 18.13 -18.34
N GLY A 124 1.21 18.84 -18.94
CA GLY A 124 1.69 18.57 -20.29
C GLY A 124 2.28 17.17 -20.43
N ILE A 125 3.14 16.77 -19.50
CA ILE A 125 3.72 15.42 -19.44
C ILE A 125 2.63 14.36 -19.25
N LEU A 126 1.74 14.54 -18.26
CA LEU A 126 0.66 13.58 -18.01
C LEU A 126 -0.29 13.42 -19.20
N ARG A 127 -0.59 14.52 -19.91
CA ARG A 127 -1.40 14.49 -21.12
C ARG A 127 -0.69 13.72 -22.24
N SER A 128 0.59 13.98 -22.47
CA SER A 128 1.39 13.26 -23.47
C SER A 128 1.42 11.76 -23.18
N LEU A 129 1.71 11.36 -21.94
CA LEU A 129 1.70 9.95 -21.51
C LEU A 129 0.33 9.29 -21.74
N SER A 130 -0.76 9.97 -21.39
CA SER A 130 -2.14 9.48 -21.60
C SER A 130 -2.49 9.31 -23.07
N GLU A 131 -2.10 10.28 -23.90
CA GLU A 131 -2.36 10.26 -25.33
C GLU A 131 -1.64 9.08 -25.97
N ILE A 132 -0.35 8.88 -25.69
CA ILE A 132 0.41 7.74 -26.22
C ILE A 132 -0.14 6.42 -25.67
N TYR A 133 -0.47 6.35 -24.37
CA TYR A 133 -1.11 5.17 -23.77
C TYR A 133 -2.38 4.74 -24.51
N ARG A 134 -3.21 5.71 -24.94
CA ARG A 134 -4.41 5.46 -25.73
C ARG A 134 -4.09 5.10 -27.18
N LEU A 135 -3.15 5.81 -27.80
CA LEU A 135 -2.81 5.64 -29.22
C LEU A 135 -2.19 4.28 -29.51
N LEU A 136 -1.38 3.74 -28.60
CA LEU A 136 -0.68 2.47 -28.81
C LEU A 136 -1.56 1.23 -28.60
N HIS A 137 -2.74 1.36 -27.98
CA HIS A 137 -3.53 0.21 -27.56
C HIS A 137 -4.11 -0.61 -28.74
N ASP A 138 -4.79 0.05 -29.69
CA ASP A 138 -5.40 -0.65 -30.83
C ASP A 138 -4.35 -1.25 -31.79
N PRO A 139 -3.26 -0.54 -32.14
CA PRO A 139 -2.16 -1.14 -32.91
C PRO A 139 -1.53 -2.36 -32.23
N LEU A 140 -1.36 -2.32 -30.91
CA LEU A 140 -0.87 -3.48 -30.15
C LEU A 140 -1.86 -4.65 -30.18
N ILE A 141 -3.17 -4.39 -30.10
CA ILE A 141 -4.19 -5.45 -30.25
C ILE A 141 -4.06 -6.12 -31.62
N ALA A 142 -3.88 -5.34 -32.70
CA ALA A 142 -3.70 -5.87 -34.04
C ALA A 142 -2.44 -6.76 -34.12
N TYR A 143 -1.29 -6.24 -33.70
CA TYR A 143 -0.03 -6.97 -33.66
C TYR A 143 -0.14 -8.27 -32.85
N LEU A 144 -0.67 -8.19 -31.62
CA LEU A 144 -0.80 -9.36 -30.75
C LEU A 144 -1.79 -10.39 -31.30
N SER A 145 -2.83 -9.97 -32.03
CA SER A 145 -3.79 -10.88 -32.65
C SER A 145 -3.16 -11.64 -33.83
N GLU A 146 -2.28 -11.00 -34.59
CA GLU A 146 -1.52 -11.64 -35.67
C GLU A 146 -0.48 -12.62 -35.12
N ARG A 147 0.24 -12.22 -34.06
CA ARG A 147 1.26 -13.04 -33.40
C ARG A 147 0.68 -14.26 -32.69
N ASP A 148 -0.43 -14.06 -31.97
CA ASP A 148 -1.09 -15.08 -31.16
C ASP A 148 -2.53 -15.32 -31.67
N PRO A 149 -2.75 -16.02 -32.80
CA PRO A 149 -4.09 -16.25 -33.33
C PRO A 149 -5.01 -17.01 -32.37
N ARG A 150 -6.31 -16.75 -32.45
CA ARG A 150 -7.31 -17.39 -31.58
C ARG A 150 -7.29 -18.92 -31.72
N PRO A 151 -7.06 -19.68 -30.64
CA PRO A 151 -7.23 -21.13 -30.65
C PRO A 151 -8.70 -21.52 -30.91
N GLU A 152 -8.94 -22.60 -31.66
CA GLU A 152 -10.30 -23.07 -31.95
C GLU A 152 -11.10 -23.39 -30.67
N SER A 153 -10.43 -23.87 -29.63
CA SER A 153 -11.01 -24.20 -28.33
C SER A 153 -11.44 -23.00 -27.49
N MET A 154 -11.02 -21.78 -27.85
CA MET A 154 -11.29 -20.57 -27.08
C MET A 154 -12.45 -19.77 -27.69
N LYS A 155 -13.40 -19.35 -26.85
CA LYS A 155 -14.54 -18.51 -27.30
C LYS A 155 -14.01 -17.15 -27.81
N PRO A 156 -14.60 -16.58 -28.88
CA PRO A 156 -14.15 -15.29 -29.42
C PRO A 156 -14.09 -14.16 -28.40
N ALA A 157 -15.08 -14.05 -27.52
CA ALA A 157 -15.11 -13.01 -26.49
C ALA A 157 -13.99 -13.15 -25.44
N ASP A 158 -13.64 -14.38 -25.07
CA ASP A 158 -12.57 -14.63 -24.11
C ASP A 158 -11.22 -14.29 -24.74
N TYR A 159 -11.01 -14.66 -26.00
CA TYR A 159 -9.81 -14.30 -26.76
C TYR A 159 -9.64 -12.78 -26.89
N GLN A 160 -10.69 -12.06 -27.29
CA GLN A 160 -10.66 -10.59 -27.40
C GLN A 160 -10.31 -9.94 -26.07
N ARG A 161 -10.90 -10.40 -24.96
CA ARG A 161 -10.56 -9.92 -23.62
C ARG A 161 -9.10 -10.22 -23.25
N THR A 162 -8.59 -11.40 -23.58
CA THR A 162 -7.19 -11.77 -23.32
C THR A 162 -6.21 -10.90 -24.12
N ILE A 163 -6.46 -10.68 -25.41
CA ILE A 163 -5.59 -9.83 -26.25
C ILE A 163 -5.63 -8.37 -25.77
N ALA A 164 -6.82 -7.83 -25.48
CA ALA A 164 -6.93 -6.48 -24.93
C ALA A 164 -6.18 -6.34 -23.59
N ALA A 165 -6.27 -7.33 -22.72
CA ALA A 165 -5.53 -7.33 -21.46
C ALA A 165 -4.01 -7.37 -21.66
N ARG A 166 -3.53 -8.16 -22.63
CA ARG A 166 -2.10 -8.19 -23.01
C ARG A 166 -1.63 -6.86 -23.60
N ALA A 167 -2.47 -6.18 -24.38
CA ALA A 167 -2.15 -4.85 -24.88
C ALA A 167 -2.05 -3.84 -23.72
N PHE A 168 -2.95 -3.89 -22.74
CA PHE A 168 -2.83 -3.08 -21.52
C PHE A 168 -1.61 -3.43 -20.68
N ASP A 169 -1.18 -4.70 -20.61
CA ASP A 169 0.05 -5.09 -19.92
C ASP A 169 1.29 -4.38 -20.47
N VAL A 170 1.28 -4.07 -21.77
CA VAL A 170 2.33 -3.33 -22.46
C VAL A 170 2.15 -1.82 -22.26
N THR A 171 0.96 -1.27 -22.54
CA THR A 171 0.76 0.18 -22.49
C THR A 171 0.75 0.75 -21.08
N ARG A 172 0.44 -0.05 -20.03
CA ARG A 172 0.38 0.42 -18.63
C ARG A 172 1.69 1.00 -18.10
N TYR A 173 2.81 0.78 -18.77
CA TYR A 173 4.11 1.38 -18.46
C TYR A 173 4.10 2.91 -18.64
N LEU A 174 3.19 3.43 -19.47
CA LEU A 174 2.96 4.87 -19.65
C LEU A 174 2.05 5.46 -18.56
N LEU A 175 1.44 4.65 -17.68
CA LEU A 175 0.51 5.17 -16.69
C LEU A 175 1.26 5.85 -15.53
N PRO A 176 1.10 7.18 -15.38
CA PRO A 176 1.75 7.91 -14.31
C PRO A 176 1.15 7.52 -12.96
N LEU A 177 1.94 7.66 -11.90
CA LEU A 177 1.46 7.47 -10.52
C LEU A 177 0.38 8.46 -10.09
N ALA A 178 0.19 9.53 -10.87
CA ALA A 178 -0.88 10.52 -10.70
C ALA A 178 -2.24 10.06 -11.27
N ALA A 179 -2.27 8.98 -12.05
CA ALA A 179 -3.50 8.43 -12.60
C ALA A 179 -4.47 8.06 -11.45
N LYS A 180 -5.76 8.30 -11.67
CA LYS A 180 -6.79 8.04 -10.67
C LYS A 180 -7.27 6.59 -10.70
N THR A 181 -7.46 6.03 -9.51
CA THR A 181 -7.76 4.62 -9.28
C THR A 181 -8.68 4.43 -8.08
N ASN A 182 -9.14 3.19 -7.92
CA ASN A 182 -10.04 2.80 -6.83
C ASN A 182 -9.48 1.59 -6.10
N VAL A 183 -9.68 1.53 -4.78
CA VAL A 183 -9.28 0.39 -3.94
C VAL A 183 -10.44 0.06 -3.01
N GLY A 184 -10.84 -1.22 -2.96
CA GLY A 184 -11.74 -1.73 -1.94
C GLY A 184 -10.94 -2.55 -0.93
N GLN A 185 -11.12 -2.28 0.36
CA GLN A 185 -10.48 -3.02 1.46
C GLN A 185 -11.49 -3.55 2.48
N VAL A 186 -11.15 -4.69 3.06
CA VAL A 186 -11.68 -5.24 4.30
C VAL A 186 -10.53 -5.31 5.28
N VAL A 187 -10.69 -4.73 6.47
CA VAL A 187 -9.59 -4.59 7.43
C VAL A 187 -10.10 -4.60 8.87
N SER A 188 -9.30 -5.12 9.79
CA SER A 188 -9.63 -5.02 11.22
C SER A 188 -9.57 -3.56 11.68
N ILE A 189 -10.41 -3.18 12.64
CA ILE A 189 -10.42 -1.80 13.13
C ILE A 189 -9.07 -1.43 13.79
N ARG A 190 -8.34 -2.40 14.36
CA ARG A 190 -6.97 -2.20 14.85
C ARG A 190 -6.00 -1.80 13.73
N THR A 191 -6.02 -2.53 12.62
CA THR A 191 -5.13 -2.25 11.49
C THR A 191 -5.52 -0.94 10.82
N LEU A 192 -6.82 -0.64 10.75
CA LEU A 192 -7.31 0.65 10.26
C LEU A 192 -6.78 1.82 11.10
N GLU A 193 -6.76 1.72 12.44
CA GLU A 193 -6.18 2.76 13.31
C GLU A 193 -4.74 3.07 12.92
N LYS A 194 -3.93 2.02 12.77
CA LYS A 194 -2.51 2.14 12.40
C LYS A 194 -2.35 2.72 10.99
N GLN A 195 -3.21 2.30 10.05
CA GLN A 195 -3.23 2.83 8.70
C GLN A 195 -3.57 4.33 8.71
N ILE A 196 -4.60 4.76 9.45
CA ILE A 196 -4.97 6.17 9.62
C ILE A 196 -3.79 6.96 10.22
N THR A 197 -3.24 6.50 11.34
CA THR A 197 -2.08 7.15 12.00
C THR A 197 -0.91 7.31 11.03
N ARG A 198 -0.57 6.27 10.26
CA ARG A 198 0.50 6.30 9.26
C ARG A 198 0.23 7.30 8.13
N LEU A 199 -1.01 7.38 7.67
CA LEU A 199 -1.44 8.32 6.63
C LEU A 199 -1.39 9.77 7.11
N LEU A 200 -1.86 10.03 8.34
CA LEU A 200 -1.79 11.36 8.98
C LEU A 200 -0.35 11.81 9.21
N SER A 201 0.57 10.88 9.52
CA SER A 201 2.01 11.13 9.65
C SER A 201 2.75 11.33 8.32
N SER A 202 2.07 11.17 7.17
CA SER A 202 2.75 11.22 5.88
C SER A 202 3.20 12.64 5.51
N GLN A 203 4.33 12.75 4.79
CA GLN A 203 4.75 14.01 4.17
C GLN A 203 3.93 14.34 2.90
N LEU A 204 3.24 13.35 2.31
CA LEU A 204 2.43 13.56 1.11
C LEU A 204 1.03 14.10 1.47
N PRO A 205 0.63 15.28 0.93
CA PRO A 205 -0.67 15.88 1.26
C PRO A 205 -1.87 14.99 0.95
N GLU A 206 -1.85 14.24 -0.17
CA GLU A 206 -2.95 13.35 -0.55
C GLU A 206 -3.15 12.24 0.51
N LEU A 207 -2.04 11.68 1.03
CA LEU A 207 -2.13 10.64 2.05
C LEU A 207 -2.70 11.19 3.36
N ARG A 208 -2.28 12.38 3.78
CA ARG A 208 -2.87 13.03 4.97
C ARG A 208 -4.36 13.30 4.80
N ALA A 209 -4.76 13.81 3.64
CA ALA A 209 -6.17 14.04 3.32
C ALA A 209 -6.98 12.75 3.39
N ILE A 210 -6.49 11.65 2.79
CA ILE A 210 -7.12 10.33 2.88
C ILE A 210 -7.21 9.85 4.34
N GLY A 211 -6.19 10.12 5.17
CA GLY A 211 -6.23 9.82 6.60
C GLY A 211 -7.36 10.53 7.34
N GLU A 212 -7.60 11.81 7.05
CA GLU A 212 -8.71 12.57 7.62
C GLU A 212 -10.07 12.10 7.08
N ASP A 213 -10.17 11.84 5.77
CA ASP A 213 -11.39 11.31 5.14
C ASP A 213 -11.79 9.95 5.73
N LEU A 214 -10.80 9.10 6.03
CA LEU A 214 -11.01 7.82 6.73
C LEU A 214 -11.57 8.02 8.13
N LYS A 215 -11.06 9.00 8.88
CA LYS A 215 -11.59 9.31 10.22
C LYS A 215 -13.03 9.79 10.15
N GLU A 216 -13.36 10.65 9.20
CA GLU A 216 -14.73 11.12 8.97
C GLU A 216 -15.64 9.93 8.60
N ALA A 217 -15.20 9.10 7.65
CA ALA A 217 -15.95 7.94 7.19
C ALA A 217 -16.27 6.94 8.32
N CYS A 218 -15.36 6.77 9.28
CA CYS A 218 -15.57 5.89 10.44
C CYS A 218 -16.51 6.47 11.50
N GLN A 219 -16.69 7.80 11.53
CA GLN A 219 -17.49 8.53 12.50
C GLN A 219 -18.91 8.85 12.02
N ARG A 220 -19.20 8.65 10.73
CA ARG A 220 -20.53 8.85 10.15
C ARG A 220 -21.26 7.51 9.91
N PRO A 221 -22.59 7.52 9.79
CA PRO A 221 -23.34 6.34 9.35
C PRO A 221 -22.81 5.82 8.01
N PRO A 222 -22.59 4.51 7.84
CA PRO A 222 -22.09 3.93 6.60
C PRO A 222 -23.13 3.97 5.47
N VAL A 223 -22.66 3.85 4.23
CA VAL A 223 -23.54 3.63 3.06
C VAL A 223 -24.22 2.27 3.19
N ASN A 224 -25.56 2.23 3.15
CA ASN A 224 -26.36 1.02 3.30
C ASN A 224 -27.24 0.72 2.06
N LEU A 225 -26.71 0.99 0.86
CA LEU A 225 -27.45 0.83 -0.40
C LEU A 225 -27.98 -0.61 -0.60
N TRP A 226 -27.24 -1.63 -0.18
CA TRP A 226 -27.70 -3.03 -0.27
C TRP A 226 -28.95 -3.28 0.59
N GLY A 227 -28.95 -2.78 1.84
CA GLY A 227 -30.09 -2.87 2.73
C GLY A 227 -31.31 -2.14 2.17
N GLU A 228 -31.12 -0.92 1.65
CA GLU A 228 -32.16 -0.12 0.99
C GLU A 228 -32.78 -0.87 -0.20
N LEU A 229 -31.95 -1.44 -1.08
CA LEU A 229 -32.40 -2.24 -2.23
C LEU A 229 -33.14 -3.52 -1.80
N CYS A 230 -32.82 -4.08 -0.64
CA CYS A 230 -33.54 -5.21 -0.05
C CYS A 230 -34.83 -4.81 0.69
N GLY A 231 -35.19 -3.52 0.71
CA GLY A 231 -36.36 -3.01 1.43
C GLY A 231 -36.17 -2.97 2.95
N GLN A 232 -34.93 -3.01 3.44
CA GLN A 232 -34.63 -2.85 4.87
C GLN A 232 -34.76 -1.37 5.25
N THR A 233 -35.83 -1.02 5.96
CA THR A 233 -36.07 0.35 6.45
C THR A 233 -35.30 0.67 7.73
N ALA A 234 -34.72 -0.34 8.38
CA ALA A 234 -33.89 -0.21 9.57
C ALA A 234 -32.58 -0.98 9.37
N GLY A 235 -31.43 -0.32 9.53
CA GLY A 235 -30.12 -0.95 9.41
C GLY A 235 -28.97 0.05 9.52
N LEU A 236 -27.93 -0.31 10.28
CA LEU A 236 -26.61 0.34 10.36
C LEU A 236 -26.61 1.89 10.30
N SER A 237 -27.37 2.55 11.18
CA SER A 237 -27.22 4.00 11.43
C SER A 237 -26.00 4.32 12.29
N ASP A 238 -25.47 3.33 13.00
CA ASP A 238 -24.33 3.52 13.88
C ASP A 238 -23.04 3.65 13.06
N PRO A 239 -22.16 4.61 13.40
CA PRO A 239 -20.83 4.67 12.82
C PRO A 239 -20.05 3.37 13.04
N LEU A 240 -19.14 3.06 12.11
CA LEU A 240 -18.46 1.77 12.09
C LEU A 240 -17.38 1.63 13.17
N ALA A 241 -16.56 2.67 13.36
CA ALA A 241 -15.45 2.67 14.32
C ALA A 241 -15.19 4.09 14.90
N PRO A 242 -16.20 4.74 15.50
CA PRO A 242 -16.13 6.15 15.87
C PRO A 242 -15.11 6.42 16.99
N THR A 243 -15.00 5.54 18.00
CA THR A 243 -14.07 5.75 19.11
C THR A 243 -12.65 5.59 18.61
N LEU A 244 -12.37 4.53 17.85
CA LEU A 244 -11.03 4.30 17.29
C LEU A 244 -10.58 5.43 16.36
N ALA A 245 -11.46 5.88 15.46
CA ALA A 245 -11.16 7.00 14.57
C ALA A 245 -10.85 8.30 15.33
N ARG A 246 -11.49 8.53 16.48
CA ARG A 246 -11.24 9.71 17.33
C ARG A 246 -9.83 9.71 17.92
N HIS A 247 -9.33 8.55 18.30
CA HIS A 247 -8.01 8.40 18.93
C HIS A 247 -6.87 8.21 17.92
N ALA A 248 -7.17 7.89 16.66
CA ALA A 248 -6.18 7.86 15.59
C ALA A 248 -5.67 9.29 15.30
N THR A 249 -4.42 9.56 15.67
CA THR A 249 -3.75 10.86 15.48
C THR A 249 -2.44 10.67 14.73
N ALA A 250 -1.91 11.74 14.14
CA ALA A 250 -0.54 11.72 13.63
C ALA A 250 0.44 11.31 14.74
N ASN A 251 1.47 10.57 14.34
CA ASN A 251 2.53 10.06 15.17
C ASN A 251 3.85 10.76 14.86
N THR A 252 4.42 11.46 15.85
CA THR A 252 5.65 12.26 15.69
C THR A 252 6.86 11.43 15.29
N TYR A 253 6.95 10.18 15.76
CA TYR A 253 8.01 9.27 15.34
C TYR A 253 7.92 8.98 13.84
N GLN A 254 6.74 8.60 13.34
CA GLN A 254 6.53 8.30 11.92
C GLN A 254 6.65 9.53 11.00
N GLU A 255 6.33 10.74 11.49
CA GLU A 255 6.50 11.99 10.74
C GLU A 255 7.98 12.31 10.48
N SER A 256 8.84 12.04 11.46
CA SER A 256 10.23 12.51 11.47
C SER A 256 11.23 11.45 11.03
N VAL A 257 11.00 10.17 11.32
CA VAL A 257 12.00 9.10 11.22
C VAL A 257 12.66 9.00 9.83
N TYR A 258 11.87 9.05 8.75
CA TYR A 258 12.44 8.97 7.40
C TYR A 258 13.19 10.24 7.00
N SER A 259 12.79 11.41 7.48
CA SER A 259 13.52 12.66 7.22
C SER A 259 14.85 12.72 7.97
N ASP A 260 14.87 12.19 9.20
CA ASP A 260 16.06 12.13 10.03
C ASP A 260 17.06 11.10 9.49
N LEU A 261 16.55 9.93 9.10
CA LEU A 261 17.33 8.92 8.39
C LEU A 261 17.86 9.45 7.05
N ALA A 262 17.07 10.17 6.26
CA ALA A 262 17.53 10.73 4.99
C ALA A 262 18.67 11.74 5.17
N ARG A 263 18.59 12.61 6.19
CA ARG A 263 19.66 13.55 6.54
C ARG A 263 20.94 12.80 6.94
N HIS A 264 20.80 11.82 7.83
CA HIS A 264 21.91 10.98 8.28
C HIS A 264 22.53 10.19 7.12
N ALA A 265 21.72 9.54 6.30
CA ALA A 265 22.15 8.78 5.13
C ALA A 265 22.94 9.65 4.15
N LYS A 266 22.49 10.89 3.88
CA LYS A 266 23.22 11.83 3.03
C LYS A 266 24.60 12.16 3.58
N GLU A 267 24.77 12.25 4.89
CA GLU A 267 26.06 12.56 5.52
C GLU A 267 27.00 11.34 5.45
N VAL A 268 26.53 10.17 5.85
CA VAL A 268 27.36 8.96 5.97
C VAL A 268 27.66 8.29 4.63
N LEU A 269 26.75 8.34 3.67
CA LEU A 269 26.93 7.74 2.34
C LEU A 269 27.77 8.60 1.40
N ARG A 270 27.79 9.93 1.62
CA ARG A 270 28.62 10.86 0.83
C ARG A 270 30.11 10.57 0.97
N GLY A 271 30.57 10.16 2.15
CA GLY A 271 31.98 9.78 2.35
C GLY A 271 32.41 8.59 1.48
N ALA A 272 31.46 7.72 1.11
CA ALA A 272 31.67 6.59 0.22
C ALA A 272 31.29 6.89 -1.24
N GLY A 273 30.87 8.12 -1.56
CA GLY A 273 30.42 8.52 -2.90
C GLY A 273 29.09 7.91 -3.36
N LEU A 274 28.34 7.25 -2.46
CA LEU A 274 27.08 6.57 -2.82
C LEU A 274 25.89 7.52 -2.97
N ASP A 275 26.08 8.82 -2.69
CA ASP A 275 25.11 9.88 -3.01
C ASP A 275 25.10 10.27 -4.49
N GLN A 276 26.03 9.73 -5.29
CA GLN A 276 26.15 9.96 -6.73
C GLN A 276 25.89 8.68 -7.53
N PRO A 277 24.88 8.65 -8.43
CA PRO A 277 24.55 7.48 -9.23
C PRO A 277 25.71 6.90 -10.05
N GLU A 278 26.64 7.75 -10.49
CA GLU A 278 27.79 7.38 -11.32
C GLU A 278 28.76 6.44 -10.58
N ASN A 279 28.73 6.46 -9.24
CA ASN A 279 29.60 5.64 -8.39
C ASN A 279 29.00 4.28 -8.04
N TRP A 280 27.75 3.99 -8.43
CA TRP A 280 27.12 2.70 -8.13
C TRP A 280 27.69 1.55 -8.97
N GLY A 281 28.31 1.87 -10.11
CA GLY A 281 28.79 0.89 -11.08
C GLY A 281 27.64 0.21 -11.82
N THR A 282 27.87 -1.01 -12.29
CA THR A 282 26.81 -1.81 -12.93
C THR A 282 25.80 -2.26 -11.88
N VAL A 283 24.54 -1.90 -12.07
CA VAL A 283 23.42 -2.33 -11.23
C VAL A 283 22.70 -3.48 -11.93
N GLU A 284 22.73 -4.66 -11.32
CA GLU A 284 21.94 -5.80 -11.77
C GLU A 284 20.46 -5.56 -11.44
N SER A 285 19.55 -5.95 -12.34
CA SER A 285 18.10 -5.79 -12.11
C SER A 285 17.60 -6.62 -10.93
N VAL A 286 18.20 -7.78 -10.70
CA VAL A 286 17.88 -8.67 -9.57
C VAL A 286 19.19 -9.22 -9.03
N GLU A 287 19.42 -9.02 -7.73
CA GLU A 287 20.59 -9.57 -7.05
C GLU A 287 20.16 -10.35 -5.80
N LEU A 288 20.79 -11.49 -5.56
CA LEU A 288 20.69 -12.21 -4.30
C LEU A 288 21.78 -11.72 -3.36
N ILE A 289 21.38 -11.13 -2.23
CA ILE A 289 22.30 -10.64 -1.23
C ILE A 289 22.78 -11.80 -0.36
N GLU A 290 24.10 -11.95 -0.26
CA GLU A 290 24.72 -12.97 0.58
C GLU A 290 24.33 -12.79 2.06
N PRO A 291 24.24 -13.88 2.83
CA PRO A 291 24.02 -13.81 4.28
C PRO A 291 25.04 -12.89 4.96
N HIS A 292 24.55 -12.03 5.85
CA HIS A 292 25.36 -11.06 6.56
C HIS A 292 24.86 -10.91 8.00
N HIS A 293 25.63 -10.20 8.83
CA HIS A 293 25.29 -10.07 10.24
C HIS A 293 23.99 -9.25 10.41
N PRO A 294 23.06 -9.63 11.31
CA PRO A 294 21.78 -8.92 11.46
C PRO A 294 21.92 -7.43 11.78
N LEU A 295 23.00 -7.02 12.47
CA LEU A 295 23.27 -5.60 12.73
C LEU A 295 23.58 -4.84 11.43
N ASP A 296 24.34 -5.46 10.52
CA ASP A 296 24.66 -4.87 9.21
C ASP A 296 23.39 -4.79 8.36
N GLU A 297 22.55 -5.82 8.42
CA GLU A 297 21.27 -5.89 7.69
C GLU A 297 20.35 -4.73 8.10
N ILE A 298 20.14 -4.52 9.41
CA ILE A 298 19.28 -3.45 9.93
C ILE A 298 19.80 -2.09 9.47
N VAL A 299 21.10 -1.82 9.65
CA VAL A 299 21.70 -0.53 9.31
C VAL A 299 21.67 -0.29 7.80
N ALA A 300 22.02 -1.29 6.99
CA ALA A 300 21.96 -1.19 5.54
C ALA A 300 20.52 -0.98 5.05
N THR A 301 19.54 -1.67 5.63
CA THR A 301 18.12 -1.53 5.27
C THR A 301 17.57 -0.14 5.62
N LEU A 302 17.95 0.42 6.78
CA LEU A 302 17.57 1.77 7.18
C LEU A 302 18.11 2.84 6.21
N LEU A 303 19.37 2.71 5.79
CA LEU A 303 20.01 3.62 4.84
C LEU A 303 19.49 3.42 3.40
N TYR A 304 19.26 2.18 3.01
CA TYR A 304 18.71 1.82 1.69
C TYR A 304 17.34 2.48 1.48
N ARG A 305 16.43 2.38 2.45
CA ARG A 305 15.07 2.94 2.39
C ARG A 305 15.02 4.43 2.03
N VAL A 306 16.00 5.20 2.48
CA VAL A 306 16.02 6.67 2.36
C VAL A 306 17.08 7.19 1.38
N SER A 307 17.72 6.29 0.63
CA SER A 307 18.65 6.62 -0.45
C SER A 307 18.15 6.06 -1.78
N GLN A 308 18.98 6.17 -2.82
CA GLN A 308 18.77 5.55 -4.14
C GLN A 308 19.92 4.57 -4.48
N ALA A 309 20.84 4.35 -3.54
CA ALA A 309 21.99 3.49 -3.76
C ALA A 309 21.56 2.00 -3.72
N PRO A 310 22.15 1.13 -4.56
CA PRO A 310 21.91 -0.31 -4.50
C PRO A 310 22.24 -0.89 -3.13
N TYR A 311 21.46 -1.88 -2.69
CA TYR A 311 21.59 -2.47 -1.35
C TYR A 311 22.98 -3.06 -1.10
N ARG A 312 23.55 -3.80 -2.07
CA ARG A 312 24.92 -4.35 -1.91
C ARG A 312 25.93 -3.24 -1.62
N LYS A 313 25.83 -2.09 -2.30
CA LYS A 313 26.76 -0.97 -2.11
C LYS A 313 26.63 -0.36 -0.72
N VAL A 314 25.40 -0.18 -0.25
CA VAL A 314 25.16 0.27 1.13
C VAL A 314 25.71 -0.74 2.13
N LEU A 315 25.47 -2.04 1.92
CA LEU A 315 25.95 -3.11 2.80
C LEU A 315 27.49 -3.19 2.84
N GLU A 316 28.17 -3.04 1.69
CA GLU A 316 29.64 -3.01 1.60
C GLU A 316 30.21 -1.91 2.51
N VAL A 317 29.63 -0.71 2.49
CA VAL A 317 30.06 0.40 3.35
C VAL A 317 29.78 0.09 4.82
N VAL A 318 28.58 -0.42 5.15
CA VAL A 318 28.18 -0.72 6.53
C VAL A 318 29.03 -1.82 7.15
N LYS A 319 29.48 -2.82 6.39
CA LYS A 319 30.35 -3.89 6.90
C LYS A 319 31.68 -3.37 7.45
N GLU A 320 32.21 -2.29 6.87
CA GLU A 320 33.45 -1.64 7.31
C GLU A 320 33.27 -0.71 8.52
N TRP A 321 32.02 -0.43 8.92
CA TRP A 321 31.75 0.42 10.08
C TRP A 321 32.01 -0.30 11.40
N SER A 322 32.45 0.48 12.39
CA SER A 322 32.48 0.06 13.78
C SER A 322 31.06 -0.11 14.33
N ASP A 323 30.92 -0.92 15.39
CA ASP A 323 29.64 -1.06 16.09
C ASP A 323 29.09 0.29 16.56
N LYS A 324 29.95 1.23 16.95
CA LYS A 324 29.53 2.57 17.38
C LYS A 324 28.81 3.33 16.25
N GLU A 325 29.31 3.26 15.03
CA GLU A 325 28.70 3.92 13.86
C GLU A 325 27.37 3.25 13.47
N LYS A 326 27.31 1.91 13.57
CA LYS A 326 26.08 1.13 13.37
C LYS A 326 25.00 1.51 14.39
N HIS A 327 25.37 1.58 15.67
CA HIS A 327 24.46 1.97 16.75
C HIS A 327 24.00 3.44 16.61
N ALA A 328 24.86 4.35 16.14
CA ALA A 328 24.46 5.73 15.89
C ALA A 328 23.35 5.82 14.81
N THR A 329 23.41 4.98 13.77
CA THR A 329 22.35 4.91 12.75
C THR A 329 21.04 4.37 13.32
N ILE A 330 21.12 3.35 14.18
CA ILE A 330 19.94 2.82 14.88
C ILE A 330 19.35 3.88 15.82
N GLU A 331 20.19 4.64 16.53
CA GLU A 331 19.75 5.73 17.41
C GLU A 331 18.96 6.79 16.62
N VAL A 332 19.42 7.18 15.44
CA VAL A 332 18.66 8.07 14.53
C VAL A 332 17.28 7.48 14.22
N ALA A 333 17.21 6.18 13.95
CA ALA A 333 15.96 5.48 13.64
C ALA A 333 15.03 5.27 14.84
N THR A 334 15.48 5.46 16.09
CA THR A 334 14.68 5.17 17.29
C THR A 334 14.54 6.34 18.25
N ARG A 335 15.29 7.43 18.10
CA ARG A 335 15.37 8.53 19.09
C ARG A 335 14.04 9.24 19.37
N GLN A 336 13.16 9.34 18.37
CA GLN A 336 11.84 9.96 18.51
C GLN A 336 10.73 8.96 18.87
N ARG A 337 11.07 7.66 18.98
CA ARG A 337 10.10 6.59 19.21
C ARG A 337 9.52 6.67 20.62
N GLY A 338 8.21 6.83 20.71
CA GLY A 338 7.47 6.76 21.97
C GLY A 338 7.42 5.36 22.58
N PRO A 339 6.95 5.23 23.82
CA PRO A 339 6.88 3.95 24.52
C PRO A 339 5.97 2.91 23.84
N TYR A 340 4.90 3.38 23.17
CA TYR A 340 3.89 2.54 22.52
C TYR A 340 4.01 2.49 21.00
N ASP A 341 5.01 3.16 20.43
CA ASP A 341 5.22 3.16 18.98
C ASP A 341 5.85 1.85 18.52
N GLU A 342 5.31 1.31 17.42
CA GLU A 342 5.92 0.19 16.70
C GLU A 342 7.19 0.64 15.99
N LEU A 343 8.18 -0.24 15.90
CA LEU A 343 9.35 0.00 15.06
C LEU A 343 8.92 0.06 13.58
N ILE A 344 9.60 0.92 12.81
CA ILE A 344 9.43 0.95 11.36
C ILE A 344 9.81 -0.40 10.72
N LYS A 345 9.28 -0.65 9.52
CA LYS A 345 9.35 -1.98 8.87
C LYS A 345 10.77 -2.44 8.57
N GLU A 346 11.71 -1.51 8.46
CA GLU A 346 13.13 -1.73 8.21
C GLU A 346 13.83 -2.50 9.34
N PHE A 347 13.22 -2.60 10.53
CA PHE A 347 13.69 -3.47 11.62
C PHE A 347 13.28 -4.95 11.46
N ARG A 348 12.49 -5.30 10.44
CA ARG A 348 12.12 -6.68 10.13
C ARG A 348 13.24 -7.35 9.33
N SER A 349 14.37 -7.59 10.00
CA SER A 349 15.59 -8.21 9.44
C SER A 349 15.76 -9.67 9.87
N GLY A 350 16.75 -10.36 9.30
CA GLY A 350 17.10 -11.74 9.62
C GLY A 350 16.46 -12.78 8.69
N TYR A 351 16.08 -12.37 7.48
CA TYR A 351 15.54 -13.28 6.47
C TYR A 351 16.67 -14.07 5.80
N ALA A 352 16.40 -15.34 5.49
CA ALA A 352 17.38 -16.21 4.85
C ALA A 352 17.70 -15.82 3.39
N PHE A 353 16.76 -15.14 2.72
CA PHE A 353 16.89 -14.68 1.35
C PHE A 353 16.51 -13.20 1.27
N ASN A 354 17.49 -12.39 0.90
CA ASN A 354 17.32 -10.96 0.67
C ASN A 354 17.63 -10.69 -0.81
N PHE A 355 16.67 -10.11 -1.52
CA PHE A 355 16.84 -9.74 -2.93
C PHE A 355 16.82 -8.22 -3.06
N ASP A 356 17.83 -7.67 -3.72
CA ASP A 356 17.78 -6.29 -4.20
C ASP A 356 17.24 -6.32 -5.63
N ILE A 357 16.19 -5.55 -5.90
CA ILE A 357 15.48 -5.59 -7.16
C ILE A 357 15.27 -4.18 -7.68
N LEU A 358 15.94 -3.86 -8.79
CA LEU A 358 15.64 -2.68 -9.60
C LEU A 358 14.57 -3.07 -10.62
N MET A 359 13.42 -2.40 -10.55
CA MET A 359 12.30 -2.64 -11.47
C MET A 359 11.57 -1.36 -11.84
N ASP A 360 10.99 -1.37 -13.03
CA ASP A 360 10.11 -0.31 -13.51
C ASP A 360 8.74 -0.33 -12.81
N ILE A 361 7.97 0.75 -12.99
CA ILE A 361 6.65 0.88 -12.35
C ILE A 361 5.60 -0.12 -12.89
N GLY A 362 5.67 -0.47 -14.17
CA GLY A 362 4.80 -1.47 -14.79
C GLY A 362 4.98 -2.85 -14.16
N ALA A 363 6.22 -3.28 -13.93
CA ALA A 363 6.54 -4.52 -13.21
C ALA A 363 6.18 -4.45 -11.72
N TRP A 364 6.45 -3.31 -11.05
CA TRP A 364 6.10 -3.11 -9.64
C TRP A 364 4.60 -3.31 -9.36
N ARG A 365 3.72 -2.98 -10.31
CA ARG A 365 2.27 -3.22 -10.23
C ARG A 365 1.87 -4.68 -10.04
N ASP A 366 2.76 -5.61 -10.38
CA ASP A 366 2.54 -7.03 -10.10
C ASP A 366 3.07 -7.47 -8.74
N MET A 367 4.10 -6.78 -8.23
CA MET A 367 4.81 -7.13 -7.00
C MET A 367 4.27 -6.44 -5.75
N HIS A 368 3.73 -5.22 -5.84
CA HIS A 368 3.38 -4.42 -4.66
C HIS A 368 2.33 -5.07 -3.74
N ARG A 369 1.52 -5.98 -4.28
CA ARG A 369 0.48 -6.71 -3.53
C ARG A 369 0.97 -8.05 -2.95
N HIS A 370 2.23 -8.41 -3.16
CA HIS A 370 2.77 -9.69 -2.71
C HIS A 370 3.15 -9.65 -1.23
N ARG A 371 2.37 -10.34 -0.39
CA ARG A 371 2.47 -10.23 1.07
C ARG A 371 3.30 -11.32 1.76
N ARG A 372 3.88 -12.26 1.00
CA ARG A 372 4.72 -13.35 1.57
C ARG A 372 6.20 -12.97 1.73
N CYS A 373 6.54 -11.70 1.51
CA CYS A 373 7.88 -11.15 1.72
C CYS A 373 7.77 -9.81 2.46
N GLN A 374 8.88 -9.37 3.08
CA GLN A 374 9.00 -7.98 3.51
C GLN A 374 9.49 -7.15 2.32
N GLN A 375 8.79 -6.07 2.03
CA GLN A 375 9.14 -5.15 0.95
C GLN A 375 9.64 -3.84 1.56
N VAL A 376 10.92 -3.54 1.33
CA VAL A 376 11.53 -2.25 1.66
C VAL A 376 11.80 -1.55 0.33
N GLN A 377 11.06 -0.47 0.08
CA GLN A 377 11.07 0.21 -1.21
C GLN A 377 11.85 1.54 -1.11
N GLN A 378 12.63 1.92 -2.12
CA GLN A 378 13.14 3.29 -2.24
C GLN A 378 12.08 4.23 -2.83
N ASN A 379 12.20 5.55 -2.61
CA ASN A 379 11.26 6.48 -3.26
C ASN A 379 11.37 6.36 -4.79
N PHE A 380 10.23 6.40 -5.48
CA PHE A 380 10.20 6.39 -6.95
C PHE A 380 11.09 7.50 -7.52
N THR A 381 11.86 7.16 -8.55
CA THR A 381 12.85 8.04 -9.16
C THR A 381 12.95 7.76 -10.66
N THR A 382 13.40 8.76 -11.41
CA THR A 382 13.71 8.65 -12.85
C THR A 382 15.20 8.45 -13.12
N ILE A 383 16.05 8.42 -12.08
CA ILE A 383 17.51 8.31 -12.19
C ILE A 383 17.96 7.09 -12.99
N HIS A 384 17.20 6.00 -12.96
CA HIS A 384 17.51 4.75 -13.67
C HIS A 384 17.01 4.72 -15.12
N GLY A 385 16.33 5.77 -15.59
CA GLY A 385 15.70 5.83 -16.90
C GLY A 385 14.43 4.96 -16.97
N TYR A 386 14.19 4.35 -18.13
CA TYR A 386 13.01 3.53 -18.40
C TYR A 386 13.34 2.37 -19.36
N ASP A 387 12.56 1.30 -19.27
CA ASP A 387 12.59 0.20 -20.22
C ASP A 387 11.53 0.37 -21.30
N VAL A 388 11.82 -0.15 -22.50
CA VAL A 388 10.83 -0.23 -23.59
C VAL A 388 10.29 -1.65 -23.65
N PRO A 389 8.98 -1.87 -23.48
CA PRO A 389 8.37 -3.18 -23.66
C PRO A 389 8.76 -3.83 -25.01
N PRO A 390 9.27 -5.07 -25.03
CA PRO A 390 9.73 -5.73 -26.27
C PRO A 390 8.68 -5.77 -27.36
N GLN A 391 7.40 -5.93 -26.99
CA GLN A 391 6.27 -5.98 -27.91
C GLN A 391 6.10 -4.68 -28.71
N LEU A 392 6.49 -3.52 -28.16
CA LEU A 392 6.49 -2.26 -28.90
C LEU A 392 7.58 -2.24 -29.97
N ILE A 393 8.77 -2.75 -29.64
CA ILE A 393 9.89 -2.83 -30.59
C ILE A 393 9.54 -3.79 -31.72
N GLU A 394 9.03 -4.98 -31.39
CA GLU A 394 8.64 -6.00 -32.37
C GLU A 394 7.52 -5.51 -33.31
N ALA A 395 6.60 -4.70 -32.79
CA ALA A 395 5.52 -4.10 -33.57
C ALA A 395 5.93 -2.85 -34.35
N GLY A 396 7.15 -2.31 -34.15
CA GLY A 396 7.59 -1.04 -34.72
C GLY A 396 6.84 0.18 -34.17
N LEU A 397 6.39 0.11 -32.91
CA LEU A 397 5.58 1.11 -32.21
C LEU A 397 6.33 1.78 -31.04
N ASP A 398 7.65 1.62 -30.96
CA ASP A 398 8.45 2.12 -29.83
C ASP A 398 8.84 3.60 -29.94
N GLN A 399 8.72 4.21 -31.12
CA GLN A 399 9.13 5.60 -31.34
C GLN A 399 8.33 6.59 -30.47
N GLU A 400 7.00 6.54 -30.55
CA GLU A 400 6.11 7.41 -29.78
C GLU A 400 6.22 7.14 -28.28
N TYR A 401 6.45 5.87 -27.90
CA TYR A 401 6.71 5.49 -26.52
C TYR A 401 7.96 6.17 -25.97
N ARG A 402 9.10 6.05 -26.67
CA ARG A 402 10.36 6.68 -26.26
C ARG A 402 10.23 8.19 -26.17
N GLN A 403 9.61 8.81 -27.16
CA GLN A 403 9.41 10.27 -27.15
C GLN A 403 8.61 10.75 -25.93
N ALA A 404 7.57 10.01 -25.52
CA ALA A 404 6.79 10.36 -24.34
C ALA A 404 7.57 10.12 -23.03
N MET A 405 8.34 9.03 -22.96
CA MET A 405 9.14 8.70 -21.78
C MET A 405 10.36 9.62 -21.61
N ASP A 406 10.99 10.08 -22.69
CA ASP A 406 12.11 11.03 -22.67
C ASP A 406 11.69 12.42 -22.16
N ALA A 407 10.38 12.72 -22.13
CA ALA A 407 9.84 13.97 -21.61
C ALA A 407 9.54 13.94 -20.10
N VAL A 408 9.62 12.76 -19.46
CA VAL A 408 9.42 12.53 -18.02
C VAL A 408 10.74 12.70 -17.27
#